data_AF-A0A381UCB3-F1
#
_entry.id   AF-A0A381UCB3-F1
#
_cell.length_a   1.000
_cell.length_b   1.000
_cell.length_c   1.000
_cell.angle_alpha   90.00
_cell.angle_beta   90.00
_cell.angle_gamma   90.00
#
_symmetry.space_group_name_H-M   'P 1'
#
loop_
_entity.id
_entity.type
_entity.pdbx_description
1 polymer ?
#
loop_
_entity_poly.entity_id
_entity_poly.type
_entity_poly.pdbx_seq_one_letter_code
_entity_poly.pdbx_strand_id
1 'polypeptide(L)'
;VQSGPVGLDTQRSVLYAQVMDGKPRMSINSDGFLQVDGSKGAAGKVYLGDVAQAALRSMGTHDSPRFTREPGYDEQRWELLCRSNDLTMTISSRHYWGFGLWGRCFLNEIVIEGPLPVRARCVHDIVATLGRNPWEATRVKSFEKATSGTMSSHTSSWEGLVSLAKEGMHEEITQLQDAVRSLRGVSEDTEELLDAAEQALDEARSALSDKNAPAVERALSRASNAIIQADPSTEVRSADQTLMGD
;
A
#
# COMPACT_ATOMS: atom_id res chain seq x y z
N VAL A 1 -20.26 -16.47 -7.53
CA VAL A 1 -19.00 -15.77 -7.13
C VAL A 1 -18.87 -14.59 -8.08
N GLN A 2 -18.87 -13.36 -7.60
CA GLN A 2 -18.67 -12.19 -8.46
C GLN A 2 -17.35 -12.38 -9.22
N SER A 3 -17.45 -12.55 -10.54
CA SER A 3 -16.33 -12.72 -11.44
C SER A 3 -16.00 -11.36 -12.04
N GLY A 4 -14.88 -10.76 -11.67
CA GLY A 4 -14.47 -9.45 -12.17
C GLY A 4 -13.73 -8.60 -11.14
N PRO A 5 -13.07 -7.52 -11.59
CA PRO A 5 -12.46 -6.55 -10.69
C PRO A 5 -13.52 -5.85 -9.83
N VAL A 6 -13.14 -5.56 -8.59
CA VAL A 6 -13.93 -4.81 -7.61
C VAL A 6 -13.02 -3.75 -7.00
N GLY A 7 -13.25 -2.48 -7.33
CA GLY A 7 -12.46 -1.36 -6.80
C GLY A 7 -12.96 -0.90 -5.43
N LEU A 8 -13.74 0.17 -5.46
CA LEU A 8 -14.40 0.74 -4.28
C LEU A 8 -15.57 -0.16 -3.86
N ASP A 9 -15.45 -0.73 -2.66
CA ASP A 9 -16.46 -1.55 -2.01
C ASP A 9 -16.32 -1.41 -0.50
N THR A 10 -17.35 -1.76 0.26
CA THR A 10 -17.30 -1.61 1.72
C THR A 10 -16.44 -2.67 2.40
N GLN A 11 -16.36 -3.88 1.86
CA GLN A 11 -15.73 -5.03 2.52
C GLN A 11 -14.39 -5.40 1.91
N ARG A 12 -14.28 -5.41 0.57
CA ARG A 12 -13.09 -5.93 -0.11
C ARG A 12 -12.85 -5.33 -1.48
N SER A 13 -11.60 -5.31 -1.91
CA SER A 13 -11.21 -4.94 -3.27
C SER A 13 -10.57 -6.14 -3.98
N VAL A 14 -10.92 -6.36 -5.24
CA VAL A 14 -10.38 -7.41 -6.11
C VAL A 14 -9.73 -6.75 -7.31
N LEU A 15 -8.41 -6.82 -7.39
CA LEU A 15 -7.62 -6.14 -8.39
C LEU A 15 -6.81 -7.14 -9.20
N TYR A 16 -6.65 -6.84 -10.49
CA TYR A 16 -5.87 -7.68 -11.40
C TYR A 16 -4.72 -6.87 -11.97
N ALA A 17 -3.55 -7.49 -12.05
CA ALA A 17 -2.33 -6.87 -12.53
C ALA A 17 -1.49 -7.85 -13.35
N GLN A 18 -0.93 -7.36 -14.46
CA GLN A 18 0.02 -8.14 -15.25
C GLN A 18 1.40 -8.13 -14.58
N VAL A 19 1.99 -9.32 -14.43
CA VAL A 19 3.38 -9.50 -14.02
C VAL A 19 4.28 -9.13 -15.20
N MET A 20 5.25 -8.23 -14.98
CA MET A 20 6.19 -7.79 -16.03
C MET A 20 7.58 -8.39 -15.85
N ASP A 21 7.97 -8.64 -14.61
CA ASP A 21 9.19 -9.37 -14.25
C ASP A 21 8.80 -10.49 -13.26
N GLY A 22 9.27 -11.71 -13.51
CA GLY A 22 9.04 -12.86 -12.62
C GLY A 22 9.94 -12.87 -11.39
N LYS A 23 10.95 -11.99 -11.33
CA LYS A 23 11.77 -11.78 -10.14
C LYS A 23 11.00 -10.98 -9.08
N PRO A 24 11.29 -11.15 -7.78
CA PRO A 24 12.37 -11.97 -7.24
C PRO A 24 12.03 -13.46 -7.22
N ARG A 25 13.08 -14.28 -7.30
CA ARG A 25 13.01 -15.67 -6.85
C ARG A 25 13.08 -15.68 -5.33
N MET A 26 12.24 -16.50 -4.71
CA MET A 26 12.16 -16.69 -3.27
C MET A 26 12.14 -18.18 -2.94
N SER A 27 12.29 -18.50 -1.65
CA SER A 27 12.21 -19.87 -1.14
C SER A 27 10.95 -20.07 -0.29
N ILE A 28 10.55 -21.32 -0.13
CA ILE A 28 9.44 -21.75 0.74
C ILE A 28 10.01 -22.67 1.81
N ASN A 29 9.71 -22.44 3.08
CA ASN A 29 10.13 -23.33 4.15
C ASN A 29 9.21 -24.56 4.27
N SER A 30 9.55 -25.50 5.17
CA SER A 30 8.76 -26.73 5.39
C SER A 30 7.34 -26.48 5.90
N ASP A 31 7.07 -25.31 6.46
CA ASP A 31 5.76 -24.93 7.01
C ASP A 31 4.91 -24.12 6.01
N GLY A 32 5.42 -23.92 4.78
CA GLY A 32 4.73 -23.22 3.69
C GLY A 32 4.84 -21.69 3.74
N PHE A 33 5.80 -21.13 4.48
CA PHE A 33 6.05 -19.68 4.54
C PHE A 33 7.07 -19.22 3.51
N LEU A 34 6.84 -18.02 2.99
CA LEU A 34 7.77 -17.33 2.10
C LEU A 34 9.04 -16.92 2.84
N GLN A 35 10.20 -17.21 2.26
CA GLN A 35 11.51 -16.84 2.78
C GLN A 35 12.41 -16.27 1.69
N VAL A 36 13.43 -15.53 2.13
CA VAL A 36 14.50 -15.05 1.24
C VAL A 36 15.18 -16.25 0.59
N ASP A 37 15.50 -16.11 -0.70
CA ASP A 37 16.16 -17.17 -1.45
C ASP A 37 17.50 -17.57 -0.81
N GLY A 38 17.80 -18.87 -0.79
CA GLY A 38 19.00 -19.42 -0.16
C GLY A 38 18.95 -19.57 1.37
N SER A 39 17.79 -19.35 2.00
CA SER A 39 17.58 -19.63 3.43
C SER A 39 17.81 -21.11 3.75
N LYS A 40 18.42 -21.41 4.92
CA LYS A 40 18.61 -22.80 5.38
C LYS A 40 17.24 -23.43 5.67
N GLY A 41 17.02 -24.65 5.17
CA GLY A 41 15.75 -25.37 5.35
C GLY A 41 14.68 -25.05 4.29
N ALA A 42 15.07 -24.43 3.16
CA ALA A 42 14.17 -24.27 2.02
C ALA A 42 13.70 -25.63 1.48
N ALA A 43 12.38 -25.82 1.47
CA ALA A 43 11.70 -27.00 0.93
C ALA A 43 11.22 -26.78 -0.52
N GLY A 44 11.05 -25.52 -0.94
CA GLY A 44 10.56 -25.17 -2.27
C GLY A 44 11.11 -23.84 -2.79
N LYS A 45 10.83 -23.56 -4.06
CA LYS A 45 11.23 -22.35 -4.78
C LYS A 45 10.02 -21.73 -5.47
N VAL A 46 10.01 -20.41 -5.55
CA VAL A 46 8.90 -19.65 -6.13
C VAL A 46 9.41 -18.40 -6.82
N TYR A 47 8.79 -18.04 -7.94
CA TYR A 47 8.95 -16.75 -8.58
C TYR A 47 7.77 -15.87 -8.20
N LEU A 48 8.03 -14.87 -7.36
CA LEU A 48 7.00 -14.01 -6.80
C LEU A 48 6.55 -12.96 -7.82
N GLY A 49 7.48 -12.44 -8.62
CA GLY A 49 7.22 -11.38 -9.58
C GLY A 49 7.10 -9.98 -8.98
N ASP A 50 7.18 -8.98 -9.85
CA ASP A 50 7.21 -7.56 -9.50
C ASP A 50 5.92 -7.12 -8.79
N VAL A 51 4.76 -7.58 -9.27
CA VAL A 51 3.45 -7.22 -8.72
C VAL A 51 3.29 -7.71 -7.28
N ALA A 52 3.51 -9.00 -7.03
CA ALA A 52 3.33 -9.54 -5.69
C ALA A 52 4.40 -9.03 -4.72
N GLN A 53 5.64 -8.79 -5.19
CA GLN A 53 6.65 -8.12 -4.38
C GLN A 53 6.20 -6.71 -3.97
N ALA A 54 5.67 -5.92 -4.90
CA ALA A 54 5.15 -4.60 -4.60
C ALA A 54 3.97 -4.67 -3.60
N ALA A 55 3.02 -5.57 -3.84
CA ALA A 55 1.87 -5.79 -2.97
C ALA A 55 2.25 -6.14 -1.53
N LEU A 56 3.20 -7.05 -1.32
CA LEU A 56 3.69 -7.38 0.02
C LEU A 56 4.37 -6.19 0.70
N ARG A 57 5.19 -5.43 -0.03
CA ARG A 57 5.84 -4.23 0.53
C ARG A 57 4.84 -3.16 0.95
N SER A 58 3.75 -3.00 0.19
CA SER A 58 2.69 -2.04 0.48
C SER A 58 1.79 -2.43 1.65
N MET A 59 1.90 -3.64 2.18
CA MET A 59 1.22 -4.04 3.43
C MET A 59 1.92 -3.49 4.68
N GLY A 60 3.13 -2.93 4.55
CA GLY A 60 3.89 -2.41 5.67
C GLY A 60 4.37 -3.51 6.62
N THR A 61 4.16 -3.34 7.92
CA THR A 61 4.47 -4.39 8.91
C THR A 61 3.39 -5.46 8.84
N HIS A 62 3.78 -6.67 8.47
CA HIS A 62 2.88 -7.79 8.25
C HIS A 62 3.50 -9.10 8.76
N ASP A 63 2.64 -10.09 9.00
CA ASP A 63 3.05 -11.45 9.32
C ASP A 63 3.83 -12.09 8.17
N SER A 64 4.59 -13.15 8.45
CA SER A 64 5.28 -13.90 7.40
C SER A 64 4.27 -14.43 6.38
N PRO A 65 4.38 -14.07 5.08
CA PRO A 65 3.43 -14.51 4.07
C PRO A 65 3.44 -16.04 3.94
N ARG A 66 2.26 -16.64 3.85
CA ARG A 66 2.08 -18.10 3.81
C ARG A 66 1.42 -18.53 2.51
N PHE A 67 1.92 -19.57 1.88
CA PHE A 67 1.30 -20.18 0.73
C PHE A 67 0.07 -20.99 1.15
N THR A 68 -1.09 -20.62 0.61
CA THR A 68 -2.32 -21.43 0.69
C THR A 68 -2.40 -22.44 -0.45
N ARG A 69 -1.73 -22.13 -1.56
CA ARG A 69 -1.40 -23.06 -2.64
C ARG A 69 0.06 -22.88 -3.03
N GLU A 70 0.89 -23.87 -2.72
CA GLU A 70 2.29 -23.89 -3.11
C GLU A 70 2.47 -24.08 -4.62
N PRO A 71 3.59 -23.57 -5.18
CA PRO A 71 3.96 -23.85 -6.56
C PRO A 71 4.21 -25.34 -6.78
N GLY A 72 3.68 -25.85 -7.90
CA GLY A 72 4.00 -27.18 -8.40
C GLY A 72 5.19 -27.13 -9.37
N TYR A 73 5.07 -27.81 -10.52
CA TYR A 73 6.06 -27.72 -11.59
C TYR A 73 6.23 -26.30 -12.16
N ASP A 74 5.15 -25.52 -12.20
CA ASP A 74 5.17 -24.12 -12.61
C ASP A 74 5.38 -23.23 -11.37
N GLU A 75 6.64 -22.82 -11.15
CA GLU A 75 7.08 -22.00 -10.01
C GLU A 75 6.43 -20.59 -9.95
N GLN A 76 5.63 -20.21 -10.97
CA GLN A 76 4.86 -18.96 -11.03
C GLN A 76 3.35 -19.15 -10.84
N ARG A 77 2.87 -20.37 -10.53
CA ARG A 77 1.47 -20.63 -10.16
C ARG A 77 1.34 -20.97 -8.70
N TRP A 78 0.76 -20.06 -7.93
CA TRP A 78 0.68 -20.18 -6.48
C TRP A 78 -0.42 -19.26 -5.94
N GLU A 79 -0.78 -19.45 -4.68
CA GLU A 79 -1.61 -18.53 -3.90
C GLU A 79 -0.94 -18.26 -2.57
N LEU A 80 -0.86 -16.98 -2.21
CA LEU A 80 -0.15 -16.46 -1.06
C LEU A 80 -1.09 -15.59 -0.24
N LEU A 81 -1.05 -15.78 1.07
CA LEU A 81 -1.82 -15.06 2.06
C LEU A 81 -0.87 -14.26 2.96
N CYS A 82 -1.18 -12.97 3.12
CA CYS A 82 -0.47 -12.06 3.99
C CYS A 82 -1.47 -11.31 4.87
N ARG A 83 -1.11 -11.07 6.13
CA ARG A 83 -1.95 -10.34 7.09
C ARG A 83 -1.13 -9.25 7.78
N SER A 84 -1.72 -8.07 7.91
CA SER A 84 -1.28 -7.04 8.84
C SER A 84 -2.40 -6.81 9.86
N ASN A 85 -2.23 -5.81 10.75
CA ASN A 85 -3.23 -5.51 11.77
C ASN A 85 -4.61 -5.17 11.18
N ASP A 86 -4.64 -4.42 10.09
CA ASP A 86 -5.87 -3.88 9.50
C ASP A 86 -6.28 -4.54 8.17
N LEU A 87 -5.35 -5.24 7.52
CA LEU A 87 -5.54 -5.81 6.18
C LEU A 87 -5.31 -7.32 6.14
N THR A 88 -6.15 -8.00 5.38
CA THR A 88 -5.87 -9.34 4.87
C THR A 88 -5.71 -9.26 3.36
N MET A 89 -4.59 -9.75 2.84
CA MET A 89 -4.30 -9.75 1.41
C MET A 89 -4.06 -11.18 0.91
N THR A 90 -4.82 -11.59 -0.10
CA THR A 90 -4.60 -12.83 -0.84
C THR A 90 -4.13 -12.48 -2.24
N ILE A 91 -2.99 -13.03 -2.65
CA ILE A 91 -2.43 -12.86 -3.98
C ILE A 91 -2.41 -14.23 -4.65
N SER A 92 -3.06 -14.36 -5.80
CA SER A 92 -2.96 -15.57 -6.61
C SER A 92 -2.29 -15.27 -7.94
N SER A 93 -1.34 -16.12 -8.34
CA SER A 93 -0.63 -16.01 -9.61
C SER A 93 -1.02 -17.14 -10.55
N ARG A 94 -1.37 -16.78 -11.78
CA ARG A 94 -1.68 -17.74 -12.85
C ARG A 94 -1.29 -17.20 -14.21
N HIS A 95 -0.85 -18.07 -15.11
CA HIS A 95 -0.75 -17.72 -16.52
C HIS A 95 -2.16 -17.38 -17.08
N TYR A 96 -2.22 -16.42 -18.00
CA TYR A 96 -3.46 -16.04 -18.67
C TYR A 96 -3.36 -16.08 -20.20
N TRP A 97 -2.15 -16.23 -20.76
CA TRP A 97 -1.91 -16.47 -22.18
C TRP A 97 -0.58 -17.17 -22.42
N GLY A 98 -0.28 -17.53 -23.68
CA GLY A 98 1.05 -17.98 -24.11
C GLY A 98 1.60 -19.22 -23.40
N PHE A 99 0.74 -20.00 -22.74
CA PHE A 99 1.09 -21.21 -21.98
C PHE A 99 2.15 -21.05 -20.89
N GLY A 100 2.41 -19.84 -20.38
CA GLY A 100 3.47 -19.66 -19.36
C GLY A 100 4.87 -19.39 -19.93
N LEU A 101 5.04 -19.31 -21.26
CA LEU A 101 6.37 -19.32 -21.91
C LEU A 101 7.16 -18.00 -21.79
N TRP A 102 6.53 -16.93 -21.32
CA TRP A 102 7.17 -15.62 -21.13
C TRP A 102 6.74 -15.00 -19.79
N GLY A 103 7.63 -14.30 -19.08
CA GLY A 103 7.29 -13.67 -17.79
C GLY A 103 6.06 -12.76 -17.84
N ARG A 104 5.83 -12.10 -18.99
CA ARG A 104 4.67 -11.23 -19.27
C ARG A 104 3.34 -11.97 -19.46
N CYS A 105 3.29 -13.29 -19.30
CA CYS A 105 2.06 -14.05 -19.47
C CYS A 105 1.37 -14.48 -18.19
N PHE A 106 1.89 -14.01 -17.06
CA PHE A 106 1.30 -14.19 -15.74
C PHE A 106 0.47 -12.97 -15.34
N LEU A 107 -0.60 -13.29 -14.62
CA LEU A 107 -1.55 -12.38 -14.03
C LEU A 107 -1.54 -12.63 -12.52
N ASN A 108 -1.52 -11.56 -11.74
CA ASN A 108 -1.77 -11.60 -10.31
C ASN A 108 -3.17 -11.05 -10.04
N GLU A 109 -3.94 -11.82 -9.29
CA GLU A 109 -5.18 -11.39 -8.66
C GLU A 109 -4.89 -11.06 -7.21
N ILE A 110 -5.22 -9.84 -6.80
CA ILE A 110 -4.94 -9.29 -5.48
C ILE A 110 -6.29 -9.00 -4.84
N VAL A 111 -6.63 -9.77 -3.81
CA VAL A 111 -7.83 -9.58 -2.99
C VAL A 111 -7.39 -8.95 -1.68
N ILE A 112 -7.94 -7.77 -1.37
CA ILE A 112 -7.62 -7.02 -0.14
C ILE A 112 -8.92 -6.85 0.66
N GLU A 113 -8.90 -7.25 1.91
CA GLU A 113 -10.00 -7.12 2.87
C GLU A 113 -9.53 -6.25 4.05
N GLY A 114 -10.43 -5.44 4.61
CA GLY A 114 -10.11 -4.49 5.67
C GLY A 114 -10.79 -3.13 5.46
N PRO A 115 -10.51 -2.08 6.24
CA PRO A 115 -11.14 -0.77 6.08
C PRO A 115 -10.78 -0.10 4.74
N LEU A 116 -11.78 0.47 4.05
CA LEU A 116 -11.60 1.06 2.72
C LEU A 116 -10.46 2.10 2.63
N PRO A 117 -10.29 3.05 3.58
CA PRO A 117 -9.17 4.01 3.52
C PRO A 117 -7.80 3.33 3.56
N VAL A 118 -7.66 2.29 4.40
CA VAL A 118 -6.41 1.53 4.53
C VAL A 118 -6.12 0.72 3.27
N ARG A 119 -7.17 0.12 2.66
CA ARG A 119 -7.03 -0.57 1.36
C ARG A 119 -6.63 0.39 0.24
N ALA A 120 -7.28 1.55 0.17
CA ALA A 120 -6.98 2.59 -0.80
C ALA A 120 -5.51 3.03 -0.69
N ARG A 121 -5.04 3.26 0.55
CA ARG A 121 -3.64 3.59 0.82
C ARG A 121 -2.68 2.52 0.33
N CYS A 122 -2.93 1.26 0.70
CA CYS A 122 -2.13 0.12 0.25
C CYS A 122 -2.05 0.06 -1.28
N VAL A 123 -3.18 0.22 -1.97
CA VAL A 123 -3.25 0.18 -3.44
C VAL A 123 -2.50 1.34 -4.09
N HIS A 124 -2.58 2.54 -3.52
CA HIS A 124 -1.78 3.68 -3.95
C HIS A 124 -0.28 3.36 -3.91
N ASP A 125 0.18 2.74 -2.83
CA ASP A 125 1.59 2.40 -2.65
C ASP A 125 2.06 1.28 -3.58
N ILE A 126 1.18 0.35 -3.94
CA ILE A 126 1.47 -0.67 -4.97
C ILE A 126 1.78 0.00 -6.30
N VAL A 127 0.91 0.92 -6.73
CA VAL A 127 1.08 1.65 -8.00
C VAL A 127 2.35 2.50 -7.97
N ALA A 128 2.61 3.19 -6.86
CA ALA A 128 3.82 4.00 -6.67
C ALA A 128 5.09 3.13 -6.73
N THR A 129 5.09 1.97 -6.07
CA THR A 129 6.21 1.03 -6.05
C THR A 129 6.50 0.43 -7.43
N LEU A 130 5.44 0.15 -8.20
CA LEU A 130 5.58 -0.40 -9.56
C LEU A 130 6.02 0.66 -10.59
N GLY A 131 5.73 1.94 -10.35
CA GLY A 131 6.06 3.04 -11.28
C GLY A 131 5.34 2.96 -12.63
N ARG A 132 4.28 2.14 -12.73
CA ARG A 132 3.47 1.90 -13.93
C ARG A 132 2.03 1.56 -13.55
N ASN A 133 1.14 1.58 -14.53
CA ASN A 133 -0.25 1.15 -14.37
C ASN A 133 -0.32 -0.39 -14.36
N PRO A 134 -0.68 -1.06 -13.24
CA PRO A 134 -0.64 -2.52 -13.16
C PRO A 134 -1.68 -3.23 -14.04
N TRP A 135 -2.78 -2.52 -14.36
CA TRP A 135 -3.88 -3.03 -15.19
C TRP A 135 -3.60 -2.99 -16.69
N GLU A 136 -2.52 -2.36 -17.15
CA GLU A 136 -2.19 -2.25 -18.58
C GLU A 136 -1.61 -3.56 -19.14
N ALA A 137 -2.50 -4.44 -19.60
CA ALA A 137 -2.12 -5.75 -20.09
C ALA A 137 -1.57 -5.75 -21.53
N THR A 138 -0.48 -6.49 -21.78
CA THR A 138 0.13 -6.67 -23.12
C THR A 138 -0.84 -7.36 -24.10
N ARG A 139 -1.67 -8.28 -23.61
CA ARG A 139 -2.69 -9.00 -24.39
C ARG A 139 -4.08 -8.76 -23.81
N VAL A 140 -4.64 -7.58 -24.11
CA VAL A 140 -5.93 -7.09 -23.59
C VAL A 140 -7.05 -8.13 -23.67
N LYS A 141 -7.36 -8.68 -24.86
CA LYS A 141 -8.47 -9.64 -25.01
C LYS A 141 -8.34 -10.88 -24.14
N SER A 142 -7.12 -11.40 -23.98
CA SER A 142 -6.86 -12.56 -23.12
C SER A 142 -6.99 -12.19 -21.64
N PHE A 143 -6.55 -10.98 -21.27
CA PHE A 143 -6.66 -10.46 -19.91
C PHE A 143 -8.10 -10.26 -19.50
N GLU A 144 -8.91 -9.62 -20.34
CA GLU A 144 -10.35 -9.42 -20.09
C GLU A 144 -11.08 -10.76 -19.97
N LYS A 145 -10.76 -11.72 -20.85
CA LYS A 145 -11.32 -13.08 -20.77
C LYS A 145 -10.92 -13.79 -19.47
N ALA A 146 -9.66 -13.67 -19.05
CA ALA A 146 -9.15 -14.36 -17.86
C ALA A 146 -9.69 -13.77 -16.55
N THR A 147 -10.01 -12.48 -16.55
CA THR A 147 -10.49 -11.72 -15.38
C THR A 147 -12.00 -11.55 -15.35
N SER A 148 -12.70 -11.84 -16.45
CA SER A 148 -14.13 -11.54 -16.62
C SER A 148 -14.48 -10.06 -16.39
N GLY A 149 -13.52 -9.16 -16.66
CA GLY A 149 -13.68 -7.71 -16.53
C GLY A 149 -13.15 -6.99 -17.77
N THR A 150 -13.76 -5.86 -18.13
CA THR A 150 -13.27 -5.01 -19.22
C THR A 150 -12.07 -4.18 -18.76
N MET A 151 -11.24 -3.70 -19.69
CA MET A 151 -10.15 -2.77 -19.35
C MET A 151 -10.64 -1.54 -18.60
N SER A 152 -11.79 -0.97 -18.99
CA SER A 152 -12.39 0.16 -18.28
C SER A 152 -12.77 -0.18 -16.84
N SER A 153 -13.25 -1.41 -16.59
CA SER A 153 -13.56 -1.89 -15.25
C SER A 153 -12.30 -2.07 -14.38
N HIS A 154 -11.19 -2.54 -14.97
CA HIS A 154 -9.90 -2.59 -14.27
C HIS A 154 -9.37 -1.19 -13.96
N THR A 155 -9.34 -0.30 -14.96
CA THR A 155 -8.91 1.10 -14.80
C THR A 155 -9.68 1.79 -13.68
N SER A 156 -11.01 1.76 -13.74
CA SER A 156 -11.86 2.38 -12.71
C SER A 156 -11.67 1.77 -11.32
N SER A 157 -11.41 0.45 -11.24
CA SER A 157 -11.20 -0.21 -9.96
C SER A 157 -9.91 0.23 -9.28
N TRP A 158 -8.82 0.35 -10.04
CA TRP A 158 -7.53 0.83 -9.54
C TRP A 158 -7.55 2.33 -9.28
N GLU A 159 -7.96 3.13 -10.27
CA GLU A 159 -7.96 4.60 -10.18
C GLU A 159 -8.91 5.11 -9.10
N GLY A 160 -10.05 4.45 -8.87
CA GLY A 160 -10.95 4.81 -7.78
C GLY A 160 -10.28 4.74 -6.41
N LEU A 161 -9.54 3.66 -6.14
CA LEU A 161 -8.79 3.48 -4.88
C LEU A 161 -7.61 4.45 -4.78
N VAL A 162 -6.88 4.67 -5.88
CA VAL A 162 -5.77 5.63 -5.92
C VAL A 162 -6.25 7.07 -5.67
N SER A 163 -7.37 7.46 -6.26
CA SER A 163 -7.97 8.78 -6.05
C SER A 163 -8.45 8.94 -4.60
N LEU A 164 -9.14 7.95 -4.05
CA LEU A 164 -9.57 7.97 -2.65
C LEU A 164 -8.40 8.12 -1.67
N ALA A 165 -7.29 7.43 -1.92
CA ALA A 165 -6.09 7.56 -1.09
C ALA A 165 -5.49 8.99 -1.13
N LYS A 166 -5.53 9.64 -2.30
CA LYS A 166 -5.05 11.01 -2.47
C LYS A 166 -5.97 12.03 -1.81
N GLU A 167 -7.28 11.83 -1.94
CA GLU A 167 -8.29 12.65 -1.25
C GLU A 167 -8.11 12.55 0.26
N GLY A 168 -7.93 11.34 0.81
CA GLY A 168 -7.67 11.14 2.23
C GLY A 168 -6.40 11.84 2.73
N MET A 169 -5.29 11.73 1.98
CA MET A 169 -4.06 12.49 2.30
C MET A 169 -4.28 14.01 2.24
N HIS A 170 -5.03 14.49 1.26
CA HIS A 170 -5.32 15.91 1.13
C HIS A 170 -6.19 16.42 2.29
N GLU A 171 -7.16 15.62 2.72
CA GLU A 171 -7.99 15.89 3.88
C GLU A 171 -7.15 15.93 5.15
N GLU A 172 -6.25 14.97 5.37
CA GLU A 172 -5.35 14.96 6.54
C GLU A 172 -4.44 16.19 6.57
N ILE A 173 -3.85 16.57 5.43
CA ILE A 173 -3.10 17.82 5.28
C ILE A 173 -3.96 19.02 5.71
N THR A 174 -5.21 19.08 5.23
CA THR A 174 -6.13 20.19 5.53
C THR A 174 -6.48 20.23 7.02
N GLN A 175 -6.78 19.09 7.63
CA GLN A 175 -7.09 18.98 9.06
C GLN A 175 -5.93 19.46 9.94
N LEU A 176 -4.71 19.03 9.64
CA LEU A 176 -3.52 19.49 10.38
C LEU A 176 -3.22 20.97 10.15
N GLN A 177 -3.47 21.51 8.95
CA GLN A 177 -3.37 22.95 8.70
C GLN A 177 -4.35 23.76 9.55
N ASP A 178 -5.60 23.30 9.65
CA ASP A 178 -6.60 23.98 10.47
C ASP A 178 -6.27 23.88 11.96
N ALA A 179 -5.68 22.77 12.41
CA ALA A 179 -5.14 22.64 13.76
C ALA A 179 -4.03 23.66 14.04
N VAL A 180 -3.05 23.83 13.13
CA VAL A 180 -2.01 24.86 13.28
C VAL A 180 -2.62 26.25 13.38
N ARG A 181 -3.56 26.60 12.47
CA ARG A 181 -4.23 27.90 12.49
C ARG A 181 -4.97 28.17 13.78
N SER A 182 -5.55 27.14 14.40
CA SER A 182 -6.28 27.27 15.68
C SER A 182 -5.36 27.52 16.88
N LEU A 183 -4.10 27.09 16.81
CA LEU A 183 -3.11 27.24 17.87
C LEU A 183 -2.28 28.53 17.74
N ARG A 184 -2.22 29.13 16.55
CA ARG A 184 -1.51 30.40 16.31
C ARG A 184 -2.02 31.51 17.21
N GLY A 185 -1.12 32.26 17.84
CA GLY A 185 -1.46 33.36 18.74
C GLY A 185 -2.01 32.94 20.11
N VAL A 186 -2.08 31.64 20.42
CA VAL A 186 -2.43 31.15 21.76
C VAL A 186 -1.25 31.31 22.73
N SER A 187 -0.02 31.14 22.26
CA SER A 187 1.20 31.23 23.05
C SER A 187 2.39 31.61 22.17
N GLU A 188 3.12 32.68 22.52
CA GLU A 188 4.33 33.10 21.79
C GLU A 188 5.41 32.02 21.80
N ASP A 189 5.54 31.28 22.90
CA ASP A 189 6.53 30.19 23.06
C ASP A 189 6.34 29.00 22.10
N THR A 190 5.25 28.94 21.34
CA THR A 190 4.98 27.85 20.38
C THR A 190 5.09 28.23 18.93
N GLU A 191 5.35 29.50 18.62
CA GLU A 191 5.39 29.97 17.23
C GLU A 191 6.43 29.21 16.40
N GLU A 192 7.60 28.85 16.98
CA GLU A 192 8.62 28.04 16.30
C GLU A 192 8.14 26.60 15.98
N LEU A 193 7.38 25.98 16.89
CA LEU A 193 6.80 24.65 16.66
C LEU A 193 5.74 24.69 15.57
N LEU A 194 4.91 25.73 15.56
CA LEU A 194 3.88 25.92 14.55
C LEU A 194 4.48 26.26 13.16
N ASP A 195 5.58 27.02 13.12
CA ASP A 195 6.35 27.26 11.89
C ASP A 195 6.91 25.94 11.32
N ALA A 196 7.48 25.09 12.19
CA ALA A 196 7.98 23.78 11.79
C ALA A 196 6.85 22.86 11.27
N ALA A 197 5.67 22.93 11.89
CA ALA A 197 4.48 22.22 11.44
C ALA A 197 4.02 22.69 10.05
N GLU A 198 3.96 24.01 9.82
CA GLU A 198 3.60 24.58 8.51
C GLU A 198 4.57 24.17 7.42
N GLN A 199 5.88 24.24 7.69
CA GLN A 199 6.90 23.80 6.75
C GLN A 199 6.74 22.32 6.39
N ALA A 200 6.49 21.46 7.39
CA ALA A 200 6.24 20.05 7.14
C ALA A 200 4.96 19.82 6.31
N LEU A 201 3.91 20.63 6.50
CA LEU A 201 2.69 20.54 5.69
C LEU A 201 2.90 20.99 4.24
N ASP A 202 3.77 21.98 4.00
CA ASP A 202 4.18 22.36 2.64
C ASP A 202 4.98 21.26 1.95
N GLU A 203 5.89 20.62 2.67
CA GLU A 203 6.61 19.44 2.18
C GLU A 203 5.65 18.28 1.85
N ALA A 204 4.62 18.06 2.68
CA ALA A 204 3.59 17.06 2.42
C ALA A 204 2.82 17.37 1.12
N ARG A 205 2.45 18.63 0.88
CA ARG A 205 1.78 19.07 -0.36
C ARG A 205 2.64 18.83 -1.59
N SER A 206 3.93 19.20 -1.53
CA SER A 206 4.88 18.97 -2.63
C SER A 206 5.03 17.49 -2.91
N ALA A 207 5.23 16.67 -1.87
CA ALA A 207 5.37 15.23 -2.01
C ALA A 207 4.13 14.55 -2.60
N LEU A 208 2.93 15.04 -2.26
CA LEU A 208 1.66 14.52 -2.80
C LEU A 208 1.56 14.81 -4.31
N SER A 209 1.95 16.01 -4.74
CA SER A 209 2.04 16.37 -6.16
C SER A 209 3.02 15.48 -6.91
N ASP A 210 4.15 15.16 -6.28
CA ASP A 210 5.19 14.28 -6.83
C ASP A 210 4.86 12.78 -6.74
N LYS A 211 3.65 12.42 -6.27
CA LYS A 211 3.20 11.02 -6.07
C LYS A 211 4.10 10.22 -5.12
N ASN A 212 4.77 10.90 -4.19
CA ASN A 212 5.67 10.29 -3.21
C ASN A 212 4.95 10.08 -1.87
N ALA A 213 4.08 9.07 -1.84
CA ALA A 213 3.29 8.71 -0.66
C ALA A 213 4.12 8.57 0.63
N PRO A 214 5.28 7.89 0.64
CA PRO A 214 6.11 7.79 1.84
C PRO A 214 6.66 9.14 2.34
N ALA A 215 6.90 10.10 1.43
CA ALA A 215 7.32 11.44 1.83
C ALA A 215 6.17 12.25 2.43
N VAL A 216 4.95 12.08 1.93
CA VAL A 216 3.74 12.67 2.51
C VAL A 216 3.56 12.22 3.96
N GLU A 217 3.56 10.90 4.21
CA GLU A 217 3.42 10.35 5.58
C GLU A 217 4.49 10.87 6.53
N ARG A 218 5.76 10.82 6.11
CA ARG A 218 6.86 11.32 6.93
C ARG A 218 6.67 12.78 7.30
N ALA A 219 6.19 13.59 6.36
CA ALA A 219 5.92 15.02 6.58
C ALA A 219 4.72 15.24 7.50
N LEU A 220 3.63 14.50 7.30
CA LEU A 220 2.45 14.53 8.18
C LEU A 220 2.77 14.12 9.62
N SER A 221 3.59 13.08 9.82
CA SER A 221 4.06 12.70 11.16
C SER A 221 4.87 13.80 11.84
N ARG A 222 5.73 14.53 11.11
CA ARG A 222 6.45 15.68 11.66
C ARG A 222 5.50 16.81 12.04
N ALA A 223 4.57 17.15 11.15
CA ALA A 223 3.56 18.19 11.41
C ALA A 223 2.69 17.85 12.63
N SER A 224 2.17 16.62 12.69
CA SER A 224 1.36 16.12 13.80
C SER A 224 2.12 16.19 15.13
N ASN A 225 3.37 15.73 15.17
CA ASN A 225 4.19 15.80 16.38
C ASN A 225 4.42 17.24 16.86
N ALA A 226 4.69 18.17 15.94
CA ALA A 226 4.89 19.58 16.28
C ALA A 226 3.61 20.24 16.80
N ILE A 227 2.45 19.92 16.20
CA ILE A 227 1.13 20.37 16.68
C ILE A 227 0.85 19.83 18.08
N ILE A 228 1.10 18.54 18.33
CA ILE A 228 0.91 17.92 19.65
C ILE A 228 1.76 18.63 20.70
N GLN A 229 3.02 18.92 20.41
CA GLN A 229 3.90 19.64 21.34
C GLN A 229 3.46 21.10 21.57
N ALA A 230 2.87 21.74 20.55
CA ALA A 230 2.36 23.09 20.67
C ALA A 230 1.04 23.18 21.45
N ASP A 231 0.21 22.14 21.41
CA ASP A 231 -1.11 22.13 22.05
C ASP A 231 -0.99 22.07 23.59
N PRO A 232 -1.44 23.12 24.32
CA PRO A 232 -1.36 23.18 25.78
C PRO A 232 -2.27 22.18 26.49
N SER A 233 -3.28 21.61 25.82
CA SER A 233 -4.17 20.60 26.39
C SER A 233 -3.55 19.20 26.42
N THR A 234 -2.38 19.02 25.79
CA THR A 234 -1.68 17.74 25.78
C THR A 234 -0.85 17.54 27.05
N GLU A 235 -0.78 16.30 27.52
CA GLU A 235 -0.01 15.92 28.73
C GLU A 235 1.48 16.28 28.61
N VAL A 236 2.02 16.29 27.38
CA VAL A 236 3.42 16.63 27.08
C VAL A 236 3.75 18.05 27.55
N ARG A 237 2.90 19.02 27.20
CA ARG A 237 3.12 20.42 27.57
C ARG A 237 2.71 20.72 29.01
N SER A 238 1.71 20.01 29.51
CA SER A 238 1.30 20.08 30.92
C SER A 238 2.46 19.68 31.84
N ALA A 239 3.20 18.61 31.50
CA ALA A 239 4.36 18.17 32.26
C ALA A 239 5.52 19.19 32.23
N ASP A 240 5.82 19.76 31.06
CA ASP A 240 6.88 20.79 30.92
C ASP A 240 6.55 22.08 31.68
N GLN A 241 5.30 22.54 31.68
CA GLN A 241 4.86 23.69 32.48
C GLN A 241 4.95 23.42 33.99
N THR A 242 4.68 22.18 34.42
CA THR A 242 4.80 21.81 35.83
C THR A 242 6.27 21.74 36.28
N LEU A 243 7.19 21.39 35.38
CA LEU A 243 8.63 21.31 35.65
C LEU A 243 9.35 22.66 35.61
N MET A 244 8.84 23.62 34.83
CA MET A 244 9.37 25.00 34.77
C MET A 244 8.72 25.95 35.78
N GLY A 245 7.72 25.48 36.54
CA GLY A 245 6.95 26.26 37.52
C GLY A 245 7.48 26.24 38.96
N ASP A 246 8.62 25.60 39.23
CA ASP A 246 9.31 25.55 40.54
C ASP A 246 10.59 26.41 40.57
#